data_AF-A0A1F7LVG6-F1
#
_entry.id   AF-A0A1F7LVG6-F1
#
_cell.length_a   1.000
_cell.length_b   1.000
_cell.length_c   1.000
_cell.angle_alpha   90.00
_cell.angle_beta   90.00
_cell.angle_gamma   90.00
#
_symmetry.space_group_name_H-M   'P 1'
#
loop_
_entity.id
_entity.type
_entity.pdbx_description
1 polymer ?
#
loop_
_entity_poly.entity_id
_entity_poly.type
_entity_poly.pdbx_seq_one_letter_code
_entity_poly.pdbx_strand_id
1 'polypeptide(L)'
;MAHKSPYFVTDAEKMEAVLEDALMLITDKKVAVIRVGAPSEAEMKSRKEALDDAIASTKAAMAEGVVPGAGLALLRAMEALEKEERGAEGDERTGLQILKRALEAPARQLAQNSDVDGGVVVNEMRKGAGTLGFDSARREYVDLVAAGIIDPTKVVRVALENAVSVASLLLLTEATLTEVPEEKKEPAIPMHE
;
A
#
# COMPACT_ATOMS: atom_id res chain seq x y z
N MET A 1 5.97 -14.48 -24.42
CA MET A 1 6.20 -15.34 -23.25
C MET A 1 7.64 -15.84 -23.36
N ALA A 2 8.56 -15.31 -22.54
CA ALA A 2 9.98 -15.65 -22.66
C ALA A 2 10.17 -17.13 -22.27
N HIS A 3 10.76 -17.93 -23.16
CA HIS A 3 11.15 -19.29 -22.85
C HIS A 3 12.22 -19.26 -21.77
N LYS A 4 11.82 -19.48 -20.50
CA LYS A 4 12.75 -19.68 -19.38
C LYS A 4 13.37 -21.08 -19.58
N SER A 5 14.52 -21.12 -20.26
CA SER A 5 15.30 -22.35 -20.36
C SER A 5 15.68 -22.82 -18.94
N PRO A 6 15.50 -24.10 -18.60
CA PRO A 6 15.82 -24.65 -17.27
C PRO A 6 17.27 -24.39 -16.82
N TYR A 7 18.17 -24.13 -17.77
CA TYR A 7 19.59 -23.87 -17.54
C TYR A 7 19.91 -22.46 -16.99
N PHE A 8 18.95 -21.55 -16.95
CA PHE A 8 19.15 -20.17 -16.46
C PHE A 8 18.38 -19.87 -15.17
N VAL A 9 17.80 -20.90 -14.54
CA VAL A 9 17.12 -20.78 -13.26
C VAL A 9 18.17 -20.77 -12.16
N THR A 10 18.29 -19.66 -11.45
CA THR A 10 19.20 -19.53 -10.28
C THR A 10 18.45 -19.68 -8.96
N ASP A 11 17.13 -19.45 -8.94
CA ASP A 11 16.22 -19.86 -7.85
C ASP A 11 15.34 -21.01 -8.35
N ALA A 12 15.72 -22.24 -7.98
CA ALA A 12 15.06 -23.46 -8.40
C ALA A 12 13.66 -23.64 -7.81
N GLU A 13 13.35 -23.01 -6.66
CA GLU A 13 12.03 -23.09 -6.04
C GLU A 13 11.02 -22.20 -6.77
N LYS A 14 11.45 -21.01 -7.19
CA LYS A 14 10.56 -20.05 -7.88
C LYS A 14 10.60 -20.16 -9.39
N MET A 15 11.48 -21.00 -9.94
CA MET A 15 11.72 -21.14 -11.38
C MET A 15 12.03 -19.77 -12.03
N GLU A 16 12.93 -19.02 -11.41
CA GLU A 16 13.33 -17.67 -11.85
C GLU A 16 14.84 -17.52 -11.97
N ALA A 17 15.24 -16.61 -12.85
CA ALA A 17 16.62 -16.15 -12.97
C ALA A 17 16.80 -14.92 -12.06
N VAL A 18 17.34 -15.13 -10.87
CA VAL A 18 17.85 -14.08 -9.98
C VAL A 18 19.07 -13.44 -10.63
N LEU A 19 18.97 -12.13 -10.88
CA LEU A 19 19.98 -11.35 -11.61
C LEU A 19 21.16 -10.91 -10.74
N GLU A 20 21.04 -10.99 -9.41
CA GLU A 20 22.06 -10.48 -8.47
C GLU A 20 23.40 -11.26 -8.56
N ASP A 21 23.36 -12.55 -8.90
CA ASP A 21 24.56 -13.41 -8.99
C ASP A 21 24.84 -13.96 -10.42
N ALA A 22 24.26 -13.36 -11.46
CA ALA A 22 24.44 -13.83 -12.82
C ALA A 22 25.84 -13.46 -13.38
N LEU A 23 26.67 -14.48 -13.69
CA LEU A 23 27.98 -14.27 -14.36
C LEU A 23 27.85 -13.72 -15.79
N MET A 24 26.77 -14.05 -16.49
CA MET A 24 26.48 -13.56 -17.85
C MET A 24 24.98 -13.51 -18.08
N LEU A 25 24.44 -12.32 -18.37
CA LEU A 25 23.03 -12.11 -18.72
C LEU A 25 22.91 -11.90 -20.23
N ILE A 26 22.27 -12.84 -20.94
CA ILE A 26 21.88 -12.67 -22.35
C ILE A 26 20.39 -12.33 -22.37
N THR A 27 20.06 -11.10 -22.78
CA THR A 27 18.67 -10.66 -22.94
C THR A 27 18.53 -9.74 -24.16
N ASP A 28 17.38 -9.83 -24.82
CA ASP A 28 16.94 -8.93 -25.88
C ASP A 28 16.35 -7.62 -25.34
N LYS A 29 16.14 -7.52 -24.01
CA LYS A 29 15.61 -6.34 -23.34
C LYS A 29 16.71 -5.35 -22.96
N LYS A 30 16.35 -4.07 -22.92
CA LYS A 30 17.24 -3.02 -22.39
C LYS A 30 17.41 -3.19 -20.89
N VAL A 31 18.66 -3.30 -20.44
CA VAL A 31 19.03 -3.34 -19.02
C VAL A 31 19.48 -1.94 -18.61
N ALA A 32 18.87 -1.39 -17.57
CA ALA A 32 19.28 -0.14 -16.94
C ALA A 32 19.67 -0.45 -15.49
N VAL A 33 20.83 0.05 -15.05
CA VAL A 33 21.34 -0.15 -13.69
C VAL A 33 21.46 1.21 -13.02
N ILE A 34 20.81 1.36 -11.87
CA ILE A 34 20.92 2.55 -11.02
C ILE A 34 21.80 2.18 -9.84
N ARG A 35 22.95 2.87 -9.69
CA ARG A 35 23.86 2.67 -8.55
C ARG A 35 23.49 3.64 -7.44
N VAL A 36 23.02 3.12 -6.31
CA VAL A 36 22.66 3.91 -5.14
C VAL A 36 23.88 4.04 -4.22
N GLY A 37 24.25 5.28 -3.90
CA GLY A 37 25.32 5.59 -2.95
C GLY A 37 24.81 6.40 -1.77
N ALA A 38 25.35 6.14 -0.59
CA ALA A 38 25.11 6.92 0.63
C ALA A 38 26.33 6.89 1.57
N PRO A 39 26.48 7.88 2.48
CA PRO A 39 27.55 7.93 3.48
C PRO A 39 27.56 6.80 4.51
N SER A 40 26.41 6.17 4.77
CA SER A 40 26.28 5.06 5.72
C SER A 40 25.49 3.89 5.12
N GLU A 41 25.71 2.68 5.61
CA GLU A 41 24.96 1.49 5.16
C GLU A 41 23.46 1.62 5.44
N ALA A 42 23.09 2.21 6.58
CA ALA A 42 21.68 2.45 6.94
C ALA A 42 20.99 3.39 5.94
N GLU A 43 21.65 4.48 5.55
CA GLU A 43 21.12 5.40 4.53
C GLU A 43 21.13 4.76 3.14
N MET A 44 22.13 3.95 2.81
CA MET A 44 22.20 3.25 1.53
C MET A 44 21.02 2.29 1.39
N LYS A 45 20.72 1.53 2.45
CA LYS A 45 19.57 0.63 2.50
C LYS A 45 18.25 1.37 2.32
N SER A 46 18.03 2.45 3.09
CA SER A 46 16.81 3.25 2.99
C SER A 46 16.62 3.88 1.60
N ARG A 47 17.70 4.38 0.97
CA ARG A 47 17.64 4.91 -0.41
C ARG A 47 17.39 3.82 -1.44
N LYS A 48 17.93 2.63 -1.25
CA LYS A 48 17.68 1.48 -2.13
C LYS A 48 16.20 1.09 -2.06
N GLU A 49 15.65 0.93 -0.86
CA GLU A 49 14.23 0.61 -0.64
C GLU A 49 13.31 1.65 -1.29
N ALA A 50 13.59 2.94 -1.08
CA ALA A 50 12.81 4.02 -1.70
C ALA A 50 12.89 4.01 -3.25
N LEU A 51 14.04 3.64 -3.81
CA LEU A 51 14.21 3.52 -5.27
C LEU A 51 13.44 2.30 -5.82
N ASP A 52 13.52 1.17 -5.14
CA ASP A 52 12.81 -0.05 -5.53
C ASP A 52 11.29 0.19 -5.51
N ASP A 53 10.79 0.88 -4.50
CA ASP A 53 9.39 1.32 -4.40
C ASP A 53 9.00 2.26 -5.55
N ALA A 54 9.84 3.25 -5.89
CA ALA A 54 9.59 4.16 -7.01
C ALA A 54 9.53 3.43 -8.36
N ILE A 55 10.40 2.43 -8.57
CA ILE A 55 10.40 1.59 -9.77
C ILE A 55 9.11 0.75 -9.84
N ALA A 56 8.71 0.14 -8.72
CA ALA A 56 7.48 -0.66 -8.64
C ALA A 56 6.23 0.20 -8.89
N SER A 57 6.17 1.39 -8.28
CA SER A 57 5.10 2.37 -8.46
C SER A 57 4.97 2.82 -9.92
N THR A 58 6.09 3.15 -10.57
CA THR A 58 6.10 3.54 -11.99
C THR A 58 5.60 2.40 -12.89
N LYS A 59 6.05 1.16 -12.65
CA LYS A 59 5.56 -0.01 -13.40
C LYS A 59 4.06 -0.23 -13.20
N ALA A 60 3.56 -0.05 -11.98
CA ALA A 60 2.14 -0.16 -11.67
C ALA A 60 1.32 0.94 -12.37
N ALA A 61 1.82 2.17 -12.39
CA ALA A 61 1.21 3.30 -13.06
C ALA A 61 1.15 3.10 -14.58
N MET A 62 2.19 2.53 -15.18
CA MET A 62 2.18 2.18 -16.60
C MET A 62 1.16 1.08 -16.95
N ALA A 63 0.85 0.18 -16.01
CA ALA A 63 -0.03 -0.95 -16.25
C ALA A 63 -1.52 -0.58 -16.18
N GLU A 64 -1.93 0.18 -15.16
CA GLU A 64 -3.36 0.50 -14.90
C GLU A 64 -3.65 2.01 -14.83
N GLY A 65 -2.68 2.85 -15.19
CA GLY A 65 -2.80 4.31 -15.11
C GLY A 65 -2.62 4.85 -13.69
N VAL A 66 -3.04 6.10 -13.52
CA VAL A 66 -2.90 6.84 -12.26
C VAL A 66 -4.22 7.47 -11.85
N VAL A 67 -4.37 7.70 -10.55
CA VAL A 67 -5.50 8.39 -9.92
C VAL A 67 -4.99 9.54 -9.05
N PRO A 68 -5.84 10.52 -8.69
CA PRO A 68 -5.47 11.54 -7.72
C PRO A 68 -5.11 10.91 -6.38
N GLY A 69 -3.96 11.30 -5.83
CA GLY A 69 -3.42 10.69 -4.61
C GLY A 69 -4.09 11.21 -3.33
N ALA A 70 -3.32 11.20 -2.23
CA ALA A 70 -3.73 11.69 -0.91
C ALA A 70 -5.06 11.10 -0.38
N GLY A 71 -5.40 9.87 -0.81
CA GLY A 71 -6.66 9.22 -0.48
C GLY A 71 -7.89 9.79 -1.19
N LEU A 72 -7.74 10.80 -2.06
CA LEU A 72 -8.87 11.42 -2.77
C LEU A 72 -9.59 10.42 -3.67
N ALA A 73 -8.86 9.53 -4.36
CA ALA A 73 -9.46 8.50 -5.20
C ALA A 73 -10.45 7.60 -4.42
N LEU A 74 -10.12 7.23 -3.18
CA LEU A 74 -10.99 6.43 -2.32
C LEU A 74 -12.22 7.22 -1.87
N LEU A 75 -12.07 8.51 -1.56
CA LEU A 75 -13.20 9.38 -1.24
C LEU A 75 -14.17 9.52 -2.42
N ARG A 76 -13.66 9.60 -3.66
CA ARG A 76 -14.51 9.63 -4.86
C ARG A 76 -15.23 8.30 -5.10
N ALA A 77 -14.61 7.18 -4.74
CA ALA A 77 -15.25 5.86 -4.83
C ALA A 77 -16.45 5.70 -3.87
N MET A 78 -16.54 6.52 -2.82
CA MET A 78 -17.68 6.48 -1.88
C MET A 78 -19.02 6.75 -2.56
N GLU A 79 -19.06 7.56 -3.63
CA GLU A 79 -20.29 7.82 -4.38
C GLU A 79 -20.89 6.54 -4.98
N ALA A 80 -20.04 5.58 -5.39
CA ALA A 80 -20.51 4.29 -5.87
C ALA A 80 -21.13 3.46 -4.73
N LEU A 81 -20.51 3.48 -3.54
CA LEU A 81 -21.05 2.81 -2.36
C LEU A 81 -22.37 3.43 -1.90
N GLU A 82 -22.50 4.76 -1.94
CA GLU A 82 -23.74 5.45 -1.57
C GLU A 82 -24.89 5.11 -2.53
N LYS A 83 -24.59 4.85 -3.81
CA LYS A 83 -25.59 4.38 -4.78
C LYS A 83 -26.07 2.98 -4.42
N GLU A 84 -25.16 2.08 -4.09
CA GLU A 84 -25.46 0.70 -3.71
C GLU A 84 -26.21 0.63 -2.36
N GLU A 85 -25.81 1.47 -1.40
CA GLU A 85 -26.42 1.52 -0.05
C GLU A 85 -27.94 1.77 -0.10
N ARG A 86 -28.44 2.47 -1.13
CA ARG A 86 -29.87 2.75 -1.29
C ARG A 86 -30.71 1.52 -1.61
N GLY A 87 -30.10 0.49 -2.19
CA GLY A 87 -30.77 -0.78 -2.51
C GLY A 87 -30.55 -1.87 -1.47
N ALA A 88 -29.67 -1.65 -0.48
CA ALA A 88 -29.29 -2.64 0.50
C ALA A 88 -30.11 -2.52 1.80
N GLU A 89 -30.36 -3.67 2.44
CA GLU A 89 -31.09 -3.76 3.71
C GLU A 89 -30.29 -4.56 4.75
N GLY A 90 -30.67 -4.43 6.02
CA GLY A 90 -30.08 -5.21 7.12
C GLY A 90 -28.55 -5.13 7.22
N ASP A 91 -27.92 -6.30 7.35
CA ASP A 91 -26.47 -6.42 7.56
C ASP A 91 -25.66 -6.02 6.34
N GLU A 92 -26.20 -6.20 5.13
CA GLU A 92 -25.53 -5.78 3.89
C GLU A 92 -25.32 -4.27 3.85
N ARG A 93 -26.37 -3.51 4.21
CA ARG A 93 -26.28 -2.05 4.34
C ARG A 93 -25.23 -1.64 5.39
N THR A 94 -25.18 -2.35 6.51
CA THR A 94 -24.19 -2.11 7.56
C THR A 94 -22.77 -2.35 7.05
N GLY A 95 -22.54 -3.41 6.28
CA GLY A 95 -21.26 -3.68 5.62
C GLY A 95 -20.82 -2.56 4.68
N LEU A 96 -21.74 -2.03 3.85
CA LEU A 96 -21.47 -0.88 2.98
C LEU A 96 -21.10 0.38 3.78
N GLN A 97 -21.76 0.63 4.91
CA GLN A 97 -21.45 1.77 5.79
C GLN A 97 -20.07 1.63 6.44
N ILE A 98 -19.68 0.42 6.85
CA ILE A 98 -18.33 0.12 7.36
C ILE A 98 -17.28 0.41 6.29
N LEU A 99 -17.48 -0.12 5.08
CA LEU A 99 -16.56 0.10 3.96
C LEU A 99 -16.44 1.60 3.63
N LYS A 100 -17.57 2.30 3.53
CA LYS A 100 -17.61 3.75 3.28
C LYS A 100 -16.80 4.53 4.32
N ARG A 101 -16.95 4.19 5.60
CA ARG A 101 -16.15 4.80 6.68
C ARG A 101 -14.66 4.47 6.56
N ALA A 102 -14.31 3.25 6.17
CA ALA A 102 -12.93 2.82 6.01
C ALA A 102 -12.22 3.56 4.87
N LEU A 103 -12.92 3.87 3.77
CA LEU A 103 -12.35 4.64 2.63
C LEU A 103 -11.89 6.05 3.01
N GLU A 104 -12.43 6.66 4.07
CA GLU A 104 -11.97 7.95 4.57
C GLU A 104 -10.66 7.88 5.37
N ALA A 105 -10.30 6.69 5.88
CA ALA A 105 -9.20 6.54 6.81
C ALA A 105 -7.83 6.98 6.25
N PRO A 106 -7.46 6.68 4.99
CA PRO A 106 -6.16 7.10 4.44
C PRO A 106 -6.01 8.62 4.37
N ALA A 107 -7.00 9.34 3.84
CA ALA A 107 -6.98 10.80 3.76
C ALA A 107 -6.95 11.44 5.16
N ARG A 108 -7.74 10.89 6.09
CA ARG A 108 -7.77 11.33 7.50
C ARG A 108 -6.42 11.13 8.18
N GLN A 109 -5.76 10.00 7.96
CA GLN A 109 -4.46 9.70 8.57
C GLN A 109 -3.37 10.65 8.04
N LEU A 110 -3.36 10.92 6.74
CA LEU A 110 -2.41 11.88 6.15
C LEU A 110 -2.59 13.29 6.73
N ALA A 111 -3.83 13.73 6.88
CA ALA A 111 -4.16 15.00 7.52
C ALA A 111 -3.68 15.04 8.99
N GLN A 112 -3.95 14.00 9.78
CA GLN A 112 -3.51 13.92 11.17
C GLN A 112 -1.98 13.90 11.31
N ASN A 113 -1.27 13.19 10.43
CA ASN A 113 0.19 13.20 10.37
C ASN A 113 0.76 14.57 9.98
N SER A 114 -0.08 15.48 9.47
CA SER A 114 0.28 16.83 9.07
C SER A 114 -0.15 17.89 10.10
N ASP A 115 -0.55 17.46 11.30
CA ASP A 115 -1.06 18.30 12.41
C ASP A 115 -2.31 19.11 12.07
N VAL A 116 -3.17 18.58 11.20
CA VAL A 116 -4.47 19.20 10.87
C VAL A 116 -5.63 18.26 11.19
N ASP A 117 -6.83 18.81 11.38
CA ASP A 117 -8.01 18.01 11.68
C ASP A 117 -8.44 17.18 10.46
N GLY A 118 -8.29 15.86 10.56
CA GLY A 118 -8.62 14.96 9.47
C GLY A 118 -10.12 14.90 9.13
N GLY A 119 -11.01 15.24 10.06
CA GLY A 119 -12.44 15.35 9.79
C GLY A 119 -12.77 16.54 8.90
N VAL A 120 -12.16 17.69 9.19
CA VAL A 120 -12.27 18.91 8.36
C VAL A 120 -11.73 18.65 6.96
N VAL A 121 -10.53 18.06 6.86
CA VAL A 121 -9.89 17.76 5.56
C VAL A 121 -10.75 16.83 4.71
N VAL A 122 -11.19 15.70 5.27
CA VAL A 122 -12.05 14.75 4.55
C VAL A 122 -13.34 15.41 4.11
N ASN A 123 -13.99 16.19 4.97
CA ASN A 123 -15.24 16.87 4.63
C ASN A 123 -15.07 17.85 3.46
N GLU A 124 -14.00 18.66 3.45
CA GLU A 124 -13.77 19.59 2.34
C GLU A 124 -13.36 18.89 1.04
N MET A 125 -12.53 17.85 1.11
CA MET A 125 -12.19 17.03 -0.06
C MET A 125 -13.44 16.39 -0.67
N ARG A 126 -14.40 15.94 0.17
CA ARG A 126 -15.68 15.36 -0.26
C ARG A 126 -16.62 16.38 -0.92
N LYS A 127 -16.64 17.63 -0.44
CA LYS A 127 -17.43 18.72 -1.07
C LYS A 127 -16.85 19.18 -2.40
N GLY A 128 -15.52 19.11 -2.55
CA GLY A 128 -14.84 19.45 -3.79
C GLY A 128 -15.21 18.51 -4.94
N ALA A 129 -15.03 18.98 -6.17
CA ALA A 129 -15.23 18.19 -7.38
C ALA A 129 -13.89 17.85 -8.06
N GLY A 130 -13.89 16.80 -8.87
CA GLY A 130 -12.71 16.42 -9.65
C GLY A 130 -11.51 16.07 -8.77
N THR A 131 -10.36 16.67 -9.11
CA THR A 131 -9.03 16.37 -8.56
C THR A 131 -8.59 17.31 -7.43
N LEU A 132 -9.49 18.19 -6.96
CA LEU A 132 -9.21 19.06 -5.82
C LEU A 132 -9.08 18.21 -4.54
N GLY A 133 -7.91 18.26 -3.92
CA GLY A 133 -7.60 17.54 -2.69
C GLY A 133 -6.64 18.30 -1.80
N PHE A 134 -6.21 17.67 -0.71
CA PHE A 134 -5.35 18.28 0.29
C PHE A 134 -3.90 17.81 0.13
N ASP A 135 -2.99 18.75 -0.10
CA ASP A 135 -1.55 18.52 -0.02
C ASP A 135 -1.12 18.56 1.45
N SER A 136 -0.77 17.40 2.01
CA SER A 136 -0.32 17.25 3.40
C SER A 136 1.00 17.94 3.70
N ALA A 137 1.92 18.02 2.73
CA ALA A 137 3.22 18.63 2.92
C ALA A 137 3.13 20.16 2.99
N ARG A 138 2.24 20.75 2.19
CA ARG A 138 2.03 22.20 2.12
C ARG A 138 0.87 22.70 2.98
N ARG A 139 -0.02 21.80 3.40
CA ARG A 139 -1.28 22.09 4.13
C ARG A 139 -2.23 22.98 3.32
N GLU A 140 -2.29 22.75 2.01
CA GLU A 140 -3.07 23.55 1.06
C GLU A 140 -4.02 22.66 0.25
N TYR A 141 -5.17 23.20 -0.15
CA TYR A 141 -6.05 22.53 -1.10
C TYR A 141 -5.63 22.89 -2.53
N VAL A 142 -5.29 21.88 -3.31
CA VAL A 142 -4.75 22.03 -4.67
C VAL A 142 -5.36 21.00 -5.59
N ASP A 143 -5.26 21.24 -6.90
CA ASP A 143 -5.46 20.17 -7.87
C ASP A 143 -4.31 19.16 -7.72
N LEU A 144 -4.60 17.99 -7.15
CA LEU A 144 -3.59 16.99 -6.82
C LEU A 144 -2.87 16.49 -8.08
N VAL A 145 -3.59 16.35 -9.19
CA VAL A 145 -3.00 15.85 -10.44
C VAL A 145 -2.09 16.91 -11.04
N ALA A 146 -2.52 18.17 -11.07
CA ALA A 146 -1.67 19.27 -11.52
C ALA A 146 -0.44 19.49 -10.61
N ALA A 147 -0.58 19.22 -9.30
CA ALA A 147 0.51 19.25 -8.34
C ALA A 147 1.43 18.02 -8.39
N GLY A 148 1.10 17.00 -9.19
CA GLY A 148 1.88 15.76 -9.31
C GLY A 148 1.69 14.78 -8.14
N ILE A 149 0.70 14.99 -7.29
CA ILE A 149 0.31 14.11 -6.18
C ILE A 149 -0.64 13.05 -6.75
N ILE A 150 -0.07 12.00 -7.32
CA ILE A 150 -0.77 10.93 -8.01
C ILE A 150 -0.35 9.57 -7.45
N ASP A 151 -1.30 8.64 -7.41
CA ASP A 151 -1.06 7.26 -7.01
C ASP A 151 -1.31 6.31 -8.20
N PRO A 152 -0.55 5.22 -8.34
CA PRO A 152 -0.86 4.20 -9.32
C PRO A 152 -2.22 3.56 -9.03
N THR A 153 -3.10 3.49 -10.04
CA THR A 153 -4.45 2.91 -9.89
C THR A 153 -4.40 1.49 -9.31
N LYS A 154 -3.47 0.68 -9.82
CA LYS A 154 -3.25 -0.69 -9.37
C LYS A 154 -2.97 -0.79 -7.88
N VAL A 155 -2.14 0.12 -7.34
CA VAL A 155 -1.73 0.10 -5.94
C VAL A 155 -2.91 0.39 -5.04
N VAL A 156 -3.69 1.44 -5.37
CA VAL A 156 -4.89 1.82 -4.60
C VAL A 156 -5.92 0.69 -4.60
N ARG A 157 -6.17 0.09 -5.78
CA ARG A 157 -7.13 -1.01 -5.94
C ARG A 157 -6.70 -2.25 -5.15
N VAL A 158 -5.47 -2.72 -5.35
CA VAL A 158 -4.95 -3.92 -4.69
C VAL A 158 -4.85 -3.73 -3.18
N ALA A 159 -4.47 -2.54 -2.70
CA ALA A 159 -4.46 -2.24 -1.27
C ALA A 159 -5.85 -2.38 -0.65
N LEU A 160 -6.89 -1.84 -1.32
CA LEU A 160 -8.27 -1.96 -0.86
C LEU A 160 -8.77 -3.40 -0.92
N GLU A 161 -8.54 -4.12 -2.02
CA GLU A 161 -8.92 -5.53 -2.19
C GLU A 161 -8.31 -6.41 -1.09
N ASN A 162 -7.02 -6.25 -0.83
CA ASN A 162 -6.32 -7.00 0.21
C ASN A 162 -6.84 -6.67 1.62
N ALA A 163 -7.07 -5.38 1.90
CA ALA A 163 -7.63 -4.95 3.19
C ALA A 163 -9.02 -5.56 3.43
N VAL A 164 -9.90 -5.51 2.43
CA VAL A 164 -11.24 -6.10 2.50
C VAL A 164 -11.19 -7.63 2.62
N SER A 165 -10.24 -8.28 1.93
CA SER A 165 -10.06 -9.73 2.01
C SER A 165 -9.69 -10.17 3.44
N VAL A 166 -8.75 -9.48 4.08
CA VAL A 166 -8.33 -9.79 5.46
C VAL A 166 -9.46 -9.45 6.44
N ALA A 167 -10.11 -8.29 6.29
CA ALA A 167 -11.21 -7.89 7.16
C ALA A 167 -12.38 -8.89 7.10
N SER A 168 -12.76 -9.33 5.89
CA SER A 168 -13.82 -10.34 5.70
C SER A 168 -13.48 -11.65 6.39
N LEU A 169 -12.23 -12.12 6.27
CA LEU A 169 -11.77 -13.33 6.93
C LEU A 169 -11.92 -13.20 8.46
N LEU A 170 -11.47 -12.09 9.03
CA LEU A 170 -11.54 -11.83 10.47
C LEU A 170 -12.99 -11.72 10.97
N LEU A 171 -13.87 -11.06 10.22
CA LEU A 171 -15.28 -10.90 10.58
C LEU A 171 -16.05 -12.24 10.57
N LEU A 172 -15.64 -13.18 9.73
CA LEU A 172 -16.24 -14.52 9.64
C LEU A 172 -15.59 -15.54 10.58
N THR A 173 -14.53 -15.15 11.30
CA THR A 173 -13.79 -16.06 12.18
C THR A 173 -14.51 -16.16 13.52
N GLU A 174 -15.12 -17.32 13.76
CA GLU A 174 -15.84 -17.61 15.01
C GLU A 174 -14.94 -18.22 16.11
N ALA A 175 -13.79 -18.80 15.72
CA ALA A 175 -12.87 -19.44 16.66
C ALA A 175 -11.42 -19.43 16.15
N THR A 176 -10.46 -19.49 17.06
CA THR A 176 -9.03 -19.62 16.76
C THR A 176 -8.39 -20.58 17.76
N LEU A 177 -7.47 -21.41 17.28
CA LEU A 177 -6.63 -22.28 18.10
C LEU A 177 -5.27 -21.62 18.30
N THR A 178 -4.83 -21.48 19.55
CA THR A 178 -3.53 -20.91 19.89
C THR A 178 -2.71 -21.89 20.72
N GLU A 179 -1.39 -21.79 20.63
CA GLU A 179 -0.50 -22.48 21.57
C GLU A 179 -0.67 -21.93 22.98
N VAL A 180 -0.50 -22.78 23.99
CA VAL A 180 -0.51 -22.35 25.39
C VAL A 180 0.79 -21.59 25.65
N PRO A 181 0.74 -20.35 26.18
CA PRO A 181 1.95 -19.59 26.49
C PRO A 181 2.86 -20.37 27.44
N GLU A 182 4.12 -20.58 27.05
CA GLU A 182 5.10 -21.17 27.95
C GLU A 182 5.49 -20.17 29.05
N GLU A 183 5.51 -20.62 30.31
CA GLU A 183 6.06 -19.83 31.40
C GLU A 183 7.56 -19.64 31.18
N LYS A 184 7.98 -18.39 30.94
CA LYS A 184 9.40 -18.04 30.90
C LYS A 184 9.97 -18.24 32.31
N LYS A 185 10.77 -19.30 32.50
CA LYS A 185 11.58 -19.46 33.71
C LYS A 185 12.46 -18.21 33.87
N GLU A 186 12.28 -17.47 34.95
CA GLU A 186 13.21 -16.40 35.32
C GLU A 186 14.62 -16.97 35.42
N PRO A 187 15.65 -16.31 34.85
CA PRO A 187 17.01 -16.78 34.97
C PRO A 187 17.37 -16.85 36.46
N ALA A 188 17.70 -18.06 36.94
CA ALA A 188 18.14 -18.29 38.30
C ALA A 188 19.36 -17.39 38.57
N ILE A 189 19.20 -16.44 39.47
CA ILE A 189 20.30 -15.57 39.92
C ILE A 189 21.29 -16.49 40.65
N PRO A 190 22.54 -16.65 40.18
CA PRO A 190 23.50 -17.48 40.89
C PRO A 190 23.80 -16.81 42.24
N MET A 191 23.48 -17.52 43.34
CA MET A 191 23.94 -17.13 44.66
C MET A 191 25.45 -17.33 44.73
N HIS A 192 26.19 -16.23 44.93
CA HIS A 192 27.60 -16.28 45.30
C HIS A 192 27.70 -16.46 46.83
N GLU A 193 28.34 -17.56 47.26
CA GLU A 193 28.92 -17.71 48.61
C GLU A 193 30.38 -17.24 48.63
#